data_AF-A0A964P406-F1
#
_entry.id   AF-A0A964P406-F1
#
_cell.length_a   1.000
_cell.length_b   1.000
_cell.length_c   1.000
_cell.angle_alpha   90.00
_cell.angle_beta   90.00
_cell.angle_gamma   90.00
#
_symmetry.space_group_name_H-M   'P 1'
#
loop_
_entity.id
_entity.type
_entity.pdbx_description
1 polymer ?
#
loop_
_entity_poly.entity_id
_entity_poly.type
_entity_poly.pdbx_seq_one_letter_code
_entity_poly.pdbx_strand_id
1 'polypeptide(L)' 'MLGATPQLAEPVELCRCGNSSSKPVCDNSHEGSGFDGTETANRPPSSSVPV' A
#
# COMPACT_ATOMS: atom_id res chain seq x y z
N MET A 1 -2.92 -36.48 -2.50
CA MET A 1 -3.31 -35.24 -3.21
C MET A 1 -2.49 -34.12 -2.62
N LEU A 2 -1.28 -33.88 -3.15
CA LEU A 2 -0.37 -32.86 -2.62
C LEU A 2 -0.98 -31.49 -2.91
N GLY A 3 -1.38 -30.76 -1.86
CA GLY A 3 -1.86 -29.39 -1.97
C GLY A 3 -0.75 -28.51 -2.53
N ALA A 4 -0.99 -27.95 -3.72
CA ALA A 4 -0.11 -26.93 -4.28
C ALA A 4 -0.19 -25.70 -3.37
N THR A 5 0.90 -25.40 -2.68
CA THR A 5 1.10 -24.07 -2.07
C THR A 5 0.92 -23.04 -3.18
N PRO A 6 0.00 -22.06 -3.07
CA PRO A 6 -0.07 -21.00 -4.05
C PRO A 6 1.31 -20.34 -4.07
N GLN A 7 1.93 -20.32 -5.25
CA GLN A 7 3.06 -19.43 -5.51
C GLN A 7 2.67 -18.03 -5.04
N LEU A 8 3.27 -17.59 -3.92
CA LEU A 8 2.97 -16.29 -3.33
C LEU A 8 3.19 -15.24 -4.41
N ALA A 9 2.20 -14.39 -4.62
CA ALA A 9 2.38 -13.22 -5.46
C ALA A 9 3.55 -12.40 -4.89
N GLU A 10 4.41 -11.91 -5.78
CA GLU A 10 5.49 -10.99 -5.39
C GLU A 10 4.88 -9.78 -4.67
N PRO A 11 5.56 -9.26 -3.63
CA PRO A 11 5.11 -8.04 -2.97
C PRO A 11 5.02 -6.90 -3.97
N VAL A 12 3.96 -6.10 -3.85
CA VAL A 12 3.74 -4.92 -4.70
C VAL A 12 3.58 -3.68 -3.84
N GLU A 13 4.03 -2.56 -4.36
CA GLU A 13 3.87 -1.25 -3.73
C GLU A 13 2.57 -0.60 -4.21
N LEU A 14 1.77 -0.09 -3.27
CA LEU A 14 0.52 0.59 -3.58
C LEU A 14 0.73 2.10 -3.68
N CYS A 15 0.12 2.72 -4.68
CA CYS A 15 0.16 4.16 -4.86
C CYS A 15 -0.65 4.86 -3.74
N ARG A 16 0.05 5.68 -2.95
CA ARG A 16 -0.57 6.59 -1.98
C ARG A 16 -0.59 8.05 -2.45
N CYS A 17 0.28 8.43 -3.39
CA CYS A 17 0.42 9.83 -3.82
C CYS A 17 -0.67 10.31 -4.80
N GLY A 18 -1.47 9.41 -5.37
CA GLY A 18 -2.50 9.74 -6.36
C GLY A 18 -2.01 10.03 -7.78
N ASN A 19 -0.70 10.14 -8.03
CA ASN A 19 -0.13 10.54 -9.32
C ASN A 19 0.27 9.37 -10.24
N SER A 20 0.18 8.12 -9.77
CA SER A 20 0.57 6.98 -10.60
C SER A 20 -0.29 6.83 -11.87
N SER A 21 0.30 6.50 -13.00
CA SER A 21 -0.39 6.10 -14.22
C SER A 21 -0.85 4.63 -14.20
N SER A 22 -0.30 3.83 -13.29
CA SER A 22 -0.50 2.38 -13.17
C SER A 22 -1.32 1.98 -11.93
N LYS A 23 -2.23 2.84 -11.49
CA LYS A 23 -3.05 2.62 -10.28
C LYS A 23 -3.72 1.24 -10.32
N PRO A 24 -3.77 0.51 -9.18
CA PRO A 24 -3.42 0.95 -7.83
C PRO A 24 -1.92 0.84 -7.46
N VAL A 25 -1.06 0.41 -8.39
CA VAL A 25 0.36 0.12 -8.12
C VAL A 25 1.19 1.42 -8.18
N CYS A 26 2.28 1.49 -7.40
CA CYS A 26 3.25 2.57 -7.48
C CYS A 26 4.10 2.46 -8.76
N ASP A 27 4.34 3.59 -9.42
CA ASP A 27 5.23 3.72 -10.59
C ASP A 27 6.26 4.85 -10.42
N ASN A 28 6.56 5.20 -9.16
CA ASN A 28 7.50 6.27 -8.77
C ASN A 28 7.06 7.70 -9.14
N SER A 29 5.84 7.93 -9.64
CA SER A 29 5.33 9.28 -9.91
C SER A 29 5.31 10.21 -8.67
N HIS A 30 5.44 9.65 -7.46
CA HIS A 30 5.51 10.42 -6.21
C HIS A 30 6.78 11.29 -6.09
N GLU A 31 7.89 10.91 -6.74
CA GLU A 31 9.16 11.64 -6.68
C GLU A 31 9.07 13.05 -7.28
N GLY A 32 8.26 13.21 -8.33
CA GLY A 32 8.05 14.50 -9.02
C GLY A 32 6.80 15.26 -8.59
N SER A 33 5.97 14.70 -7.72
CA SER A 33 4.64 15.27 -7.40
C SER A 33 4.59 16.10 -6.11
N GLY A 34 5.72 16.28 -5.41
CA GLY A 34 5.76 16.95 -4.11
C GLY A 34 5.03 16.19 -3.00
N PHE A 35 4.91 14.87 -3.12
CA PHE A 35 4.21 14.04 -2.14
C PHE A 35 5.00 13.96 -0.82
N ASP A 36 4.37 14.37 0.29
CA ASP A 36 4.91 14.20 1.64
C ASP A 36 4.39 12.87 2.23
N GLY A 37 5.29 11.88 2.34
CA GLY A 37 4.97 10.55 2.85
C GLY A 37 4.89 10.43 4.37
N THR A 38 5.02 11.54 5.12
CA THR A 38 5.05 11.53 6.59
C THR A 38 3.67 11.47 7.26
N GLU A 39 2.59 11.56 6.48
CA GLU A 39 1.22 11.52 6.99
C GLU A 39 0.92 10.22 7.75
N THR A 40 0.43 10.38 8.99
CA THR A 40 -0.01 9.29 9.86
C THR A 40 -1.45 9.53 10.32
N ALA A 41 -2.18 8.45 10.64
CA ALA A 41 -3.53 8.57 11.14
C ALA A 41 -3.54 9.14 12.57
N ASN A 42 -4.30 10.21 12.81
CA ASN A 42 -4.51 10.76 14.15
C ASN A 42 -5.49 9.92 15.02
N ARG A 43 -6.00 8.81 14.48
CA ARG A 43 -6.89 7.91 15.19
C ARG A 43 -6.19 6.58 15.43
N PRO A 44 -6.41 5.96 16.60
CA PRO A 44 -5.94 4.60 16.82
C PRO A 44 -6.55 3.68 15.76
N PRO A 45 -5.85 2.61 15.36
CA PRO A 45 -6.45 1.61 14.48
C PRO A 45 -7.69 1.02 15.17
N SER A 46 -8.68 0.64 14.37
CA SER A 46 -9.93 0.07 14.88
C SER A 46 -9.70 -1.18 15.74
N SER A 47 -8.61 -1.91 15.49
CA SER A 47 -8.19 -3.06 16.28
C SER A 47 -7.61 -2.72 17.67
N SER A 48 -7.27 -1.46 17.93
CA SER A 48 -6.76 -1.01 19.24
C SER A 48 -7.85 -0.65 20.23
N VAL A 49 -9.11 -0.55 19.80
CA VAL A 49 -10.23 -0.35 20.70
C VAL A 49 -10.69 -1.74 21.19
N PRO A 50 -10.60 -2.03 22.50
CA PRO A 50 -11.17 -3.28 23.02
C PRO A 50 -12.68 -3.25 22.76
N VAL A 51 -13.18 -4.29 22.10
CA VAL A 51 -14.62 -4.53 21.89
C VAL A 51 -15.30 -4.80 23.22
#